data_AF-A0A660A6Y3-F1
#
_entry.id   AF-A0A660A6Y3-F1
#
_cell.length_a   1.000
_cell.length_b   1.000
_cell.length_c   1.000
_cell.angle_alpha   90.00
_cell.angle_beta   90.00
_cell.angle_gamma   90.00
#
_symmetry.space_group_name_H-M   'P 1'
#
loop_
_entity.id
_entity.type
_entity.pdbx_description
1 polymer ?
#
loop_
_entity_poly.entity_id
_entity_poly.type
_entity_poly.pdbx_seq_one_letter_code
_entity_poly.pdbx_strand_id
1 'polypeptide(L)'
;LFQLIAELHFESGYPYLLFDDTVNQRNPHAQKGRIVMSNLCSEIAQVSTESTYNDDLSFKDIGEDICCNLGSINIAEAMTDAKHFSQLITTSIRALDQVSRASDLSCAPSIEKGNAANHAVGLGAMNLHGFLATNHLYYDSEEAVDFTDLFFHTMAYPAFKASCQLA
;
A
#
# COMPACT_ATOMS: atom_id res chain seq x y z
N LEU A 1 -6.50 25.69 14.13
CA LEU A 1 -6.15 24.73 13.05
C LEU A 1 -7.01 23.47 13.14
N PHE A 2 -6.85 22.59 14.13
CA PHE A 2 -7.61 21.33 14.21
C PHE A 2 -9.14 21.49 14.24
N GLN A 3 -9.66 22.54 14.87
CA GLN A 3 -11.09 22.86 14.83
C GLN A 3 -11.60 23.06 13.38
N LEU A 4 -10.88 23.84 12.57
CA LEU A 4 -11.23 24.07 11.17
C LEU A 4 -11.17 22.79 10.33
N ILE A 5 -10.18 21.93 10.59
CA ILE A 5 -10.07 20.62 9.92
C ILE A 5 -11.31 19.77 10.24
N ALA A 6 -11.73 19.72 11.51
CA ALA A 6 -12.90 18.97 11.92
C ALA A 6 -14.21 19.51 11.31
N GLU A 7 -14.34 20.83 11.20
CA GLU A 7 -15.48 21.47 10.52
C GLU A 7 -15.54 21.08 9.03
N LEU A 8 -14.41 21.13 8.32
CA LEU A 8 -14.33 20.71 6.92
C LEU A 8 -14.62 19.21 6.73
N HIS A 9 -14.11 18.36 7.64
CA HIS A 9 -14.43 16.94 7.65
C HIS A 9 -15.92 16.69 7.83
N PHE A 10 -16.58 17.43 8.72
CA PHE A 10 -18.02 17.31 8.92
C PHE A 10 -18.81 17.68 7.67
N GLU A 11 -18.40 18.74 6.97
CA GLU A 11 -19.10 19.22 5.78
C GLU A 11 -18.87 18.34 4.55
N SER A 12 -17.68 17.77 4.40
CA SER A 12 -17.23 17.23 3.11
C SER A 12 -16.48 15.89 3.17
N GLY A 13 -16.11 15.41 4.36
CA GLY A 13 -15.34 14.18 4.57
C GLY A 13 -13.83 14.32 4.36
N TYR A 14 -13.32 15.47 3.91
CA TYR A 14 -11.89 15.78 3.71
C TYR A 14 -11.56 17.14 4.37
N PRO A 15 -10.28 17.52 4.59
CA PRO A 15 -9.03 17.06 3.98
C PRO A 15 -8.52 15.70 4.48
N TYR A 16 -7.86 14.90 3.64
CA TYR A 16 -7.14 13.71 4.11
C TYR A 16 -6.03 14.09 5.10
N LEU A 17 -5.73 13.19 6.04
CA LEU A 17 -4.68 13.37 7.03
C LEU A 17 -3.54 12.37 6.78
N LEU A 18 -2.32 12.88 6.67
CA LEU A 18 -1.09 12.09 6.66
C LEU A 18 -0.29 12.47 7.91
N PHE A 19 -0.07 11.53 8.82
CA PHE A 19 0.77 11.74 9.98
C PHE A 19 2.24 11.59 9.60
N ASP A 20 2.82 12.68 9.10
CA ASP A 20 4.16 12.76 8.49
C ASP A 20 5.27 12.10 9.33
N ASP A 21 5.32 12.36 10.64
CA ASP A 21 6.31 11.74 11.52
C ASP A 21 6.11 10.23 11.69
N THR A 22 4.86 9.78 11.89
CA THR A 22 4.53 8.36 12.05
C THR A 22 4.90 7.57 10.81
N VAL A 23 4.60 8.09 9.63
CA VAL A 23 4.88 7.43 8.35
C VAL A 23 6.38 7.37 8.09
N ASN A 24 7.12 8.44 8.34
CA ASN A 24 8.56 8.47 8.08
C ASN A 24 9.39 7.73 9.14
N GLN A 25 8.93 7.62 10.40
CA GLN A 25 9.55 6.74 11.40
C GLN A 25 9.45 5.25 11.02
N ARG A 26 8.45 4.88 10.22
CA ARG A 26 8.20 3.51 9.75
C ARG A 26 8.59 3.28 8.30
N ASN A 27 9.24 4.25 7.65
CA ASN A 27 9.67 4.16 6.26
C ASN A 27 10.93 3.25 6.14
N PRO A 28 10.83 2.06 5.49
CA PRO A 28 11.99 1.18 5.30
C PRO A 28 12.98 1.69 4.24
N HIS A 29 12.66 2.78 3.54
CA HIS A 29 13.45 3.36 2.46
C HIS A 29 13.88 4.81 2.75
N ALA A 30 14.11 5.17 4.02
CA ALA A 30 14.51 6.52 4.43
C ALA A 30 15.79 7.03 3.72
N GLN A 31 16.69 6.13 3.32
CA GLN A 31 17.88 6.43 2.53
C GLN A 31 17.59 6.88 1.09
N LYS A 32 16.42 6.52 0.54
CA LYS A 32 15.97 6.96 -0.79
C LYS A 32 15.23 8.29 -0.74
N GLY A 33 14.70 8.69 0.43
CA GLY A 33 14.01 9.96 0.61
C GLY A 33 12.91 9.92 1.69
N ARG A 34 12.16 11.02 1.79
CA ARG A 34 11.03 11.18 2.73
C ARG A 34 9.71 10.92 2.00
N ILE A 35 8.74 10.33 2.70
CA ILE A 35 7.36 10.26 2.24
C ILE A 35 6.70 11.59 2.53
N VAL A 36 6.25 12.31 1.50
CA VAL A 36 5.73 13.69 1.61
C VAL A 36 4.27 13.84 1.21
N MET A 37 3.68 12.80 0.61
CA MET A 37 2.29 12.80 0.15
C MET A 37 1.70 11.38 0.18
N SER A 38 0.39 11.29 -0.08
CA SER A 38 -0.33 10.03 -0.28
C SER A 38 -1.23 10.13 -1.52
N ASN A 39 -1.86 9.02 -1.91
CA ASN A 39 -2.88 8.99 -2.96
C ASN A 39 -4.27 9.46 -2.48
N LEU A 40 -5.24 9.42 -3.40
CA LEU A 40 -6.65 9.80 -3.19
C LEU A 40 -7.36 9.03 -2.06
N CYS A 41 -6.98 7.79 -1.80
CA CYS A 41 -7.60 6.96 -0.77
C CYS A 41 -6.78 6.90 0.54
N SER A 42 -5.69 7.69 0.63
CA SER A 42 -4.82 7.87 1.81
C SER A 42 -4.04 6.63 2.31
N GLU A 43 -3.98 5.56 1.52
CA GLU A 43 -3.34 4.28 1.87
C GLU A 43 -1.91 4.11 1.32
N ILE A 44 -1.51 4.94 0.36
CA ILE A 44 -0.22 4.80 -0.32
C ILE A 44 0.81 5.73 0.31
N ALA A 45 1.83 5.14 0.93
CA ALA A 45 2.94 5.84 1.54
C ALA A 45 4.27 5.35 0.95
N GLN A 46 4.75 6.02 -0.10
CA GLN A 46 6.02 5.72 -0.77
C GLN A 46 6.86 6.99 -0.93
N VAL A 47 8.18 6.80 -1.07
CA VAL A 47 9.11 7.89 -1.37
C VAL A 47 8.93 8.28 -2.83
N SER A 48 8.94 9.59 -3.12
CA SER A 48 9.04 10.15 -4.46
C SER A 48 10.20 11.13 -4.55
N THR A 49 10.70 11.35 -5.76
CA THR A 49 11.74 12.36 -6.04
C THR A 49 11.28 13.28 -7.16
N GLU A 50 11.61 14.56 -7.04
CA GLU A 50 11.15 15.58 -7.99
C GLU A 50 11.75 15.39 -9.39
N SER A 51 10.95 15.70 -10.40
CA SER A 51 11.43 15.87 -11.77
C SER A 51 11.67 17.35 -12.06
N THR A 52 12.70 17.65 -12.85
CA THR A 52 12.95 19.01 -13.35
C THR A 52 12.78 19.07 -14.86
N TYR A 53 12.36 20.24 -15.34
CA TYR A 53 12.00 20.46 -16.75
C TYR A 53 12.83 21.59 -17.34
N ASN A 54 13.09 21.51 -18.64
CA ASN A 54 13.59 22.63 -19.44
C ASN A 54 12.43 23.58 -19.79
N ASP A 55 12.76 24.77 -20.32
CA ASP A 55 11.76 25.78 -20.71
C ASP A 55 10.78 25.28 -21.79
N ASP A 56 11.16 24.27 -22.58
CA ASP A 56 10.32 23.64 -23.59
C ASP A 56 9.47 22.46 -23.06
N LEU A 57 9.42 22.27 -21.74
CA LEU A 57 8.76 21.18 -21.01
C LEU A 57 9.37 19.79 -21.24
N SER A 58 10.49 19.67 -21.97
CA SER A 58 11.25 18.42 -21.97
C SER A 58 11.84 18.16 -20.58
N PHE A 59 11.93 16.88 -20.20
CA PHE A 59 12.56 16.51 -18.94
C PHE A 59 14.05 16.87 -18.98
N LYS A 60 14.50 17.62 -17.98
CA LYS A 60 15.91 17.85 -17.72
C LYS A 60 16.48 16.71 -16.86
N ASP A 61 15.81 16.44 -15.73
CA ASP A 61 16.08 15.31 -14.85
C ASP A 61 14.76 14.64 -14.49
N ILE A 62 14.67 13.32 -14.73
CA ILE A 62 13.45 12.55 -14.44
C ILE A 62 13.56 12.00 -13.02
N GLY A 63 12.65 12.43 -12.13
CA GLY A 63 12.48 11.88 -10.79
C GLY A 63 11.74 10.54 -10.79
N GLU A 64 11.31 10.11 -9.62
CA GLU A 64 10.56 8.87 -9.41
C GLU A 64 9.21 9.22 -8.78
N ASP A 65 8.16 9.14 -9.58
CA ASP A 65 6.78 9.27 -9.13
C ASP A 65 6.13 7.90 -8.90
N ILE A 66 5.01 7.90 -8.19
CA ILE A 66 4.41 6.67 -7.64
C ILE A 66 3.20 6.26 -8.48
N CYS A 67 3.15 4.98 -8.88
CA CYS A 67 1.92 4.29 -9.27
C CYS A 67 1.62 3.13 -8.31
N CYS A 68 0.37 2.67 -8.30
CA CYS A 68 -0.11 1.70 -7.31
C CYS A 68 -0.71 0.48 -7.99
N ASN A 69 -0.16 -0.70 -7.73
CA ASN A 69 -0.66 -1.98 -8.21
C ASN A 69 -1.29 -2.72 -7.02
N LEU A 70 -2.62 -2.71 -6.93
CA LEU A 70 -3.34 -3.13 -5.71
C LEU A 70 -4.16 -4.39 -5.92
N GLY A 71 -4.24 -5.21 -4.88
CA GLY A 71 -5.15 -6.37 -4.80
C GLY A 71 -5.38 -6.74 -3.35
N SER A 72 -6.53 -7.36 -3.04
CA SER A 72 -6.89 -7.70 -1.66
C SER A 72 -7.29 -9.16 -1.52
N ILE A 73 -6.83 -9.81 -0.45
CA ILE A 73 -7.29 -11.16 -0.08
C ILE A 73 -8.59 -11.08 0.72
N ASN A 74 -9.49 -12.05 0.52
CA ASN A 74 -10.66 -12.21 1.39
C ASN A 74 -10.24 -13.01 2.63
N ILE A 75 -10.31 -12.40 3.81
CA ILE A 75 -9.89 -13.01 5.08
C ILE A 75 -10.68 -14.30 5.37
N ALA A 76 -12.01 -14.28 5.22
CA ALA A 76 -12.83 -15.45 5.54
C ALA A 76 -12.49 -16.68 4.67
N GLU A 77 -12.27 -16.45 3.37
CA GLU A 77 -11.86 -17.50 2.43
C GLU A 77 -10.43 -17.98 2.73
N ALA A 78 -9.51 -17.05 3.00
CA ALA A 78 -8.12 -17.37 3.33
C ALA A 78 -8.01 -18.23 4.60
N MET A 79 -8.88 -17.99 5.59
CA MET A 79 -8.97 -18.78 6.82
C MET A 79 -9.61 -20.16 6.61
N THR A 80 -10.47 -20.31 5.60
CA THR A 80 -11.10 -21.61 5.28
C THR A 80 -10.08 -22.60 4.70
N ASP A 81 -9.07 -22.11 3.96
CA ASP A 81 -7.96 -22.91 3.42
C ASP A 81 -6.59 -22.50 4.00
N ALA A 82 -6.54 -22.32 5.32
CA ALA A 82 -5.36 -21.81 6.03
C ALA A 82 -4.07 -22.61 5.76
N LYS A 83 -4.18 -23.91 5.44
CA LYS A 83 -3.03 -24.77 5.06
C LYS A 83 -2.27 -24.26 3.83
N HIS A 84 -2.94 -23.54 2.92
CA HIS A 84 -2.34 -22.96 1.72
C HIS A 84 -2.17 -21.45 1.80
N PHE A 85 -2.34 -20.85 2.99
CA PHE A 85 -2.26 -19.39 3.18
C PHE A 85 -0.96 -18.79 2.62
N SER A 86 0.19 -19.40 2.91
CA SER A 86 1.48 -18.94 2.37
C SER A 86 1.53 -18.98 0.84
N GLN A 87 0.90 -19.99 0.22
CA GLN A 87 0.86 -20.12 -1.24
C GLN A 87 -0.07 -19.07 -1.86
N LEU A 88 -1.21 -18.78 -1.20
CA LEU A 88 -2.11 -17.70 -1.58
C LEU A 88 -1.36 -16.37 -1.63
N ILE A 89 -0.71 -15.98 -0.53
CA ILE A 89 0.04 -14.71 -0.46
C ILE A 89 1.16 -14.67 -1.53
N THR A 90 1.92 -15.75 -1.68
CA THR A 90 2.99 -15.83 -2.68
C THR A 90 2.46 -15.62 -4.10
N THR A 91 1.32 -16.25 -4.42
CA THR A 91 0.67 -16.13 -5.73
C THR A 91 0.15 -14.71 -5.96
N SER A 92 -0.46 -14.09 -4.93
CA SER A 92 -0.93 -12.71 -5.00
C SER A 92 0.22 -11.72 -5.25
N ILE A 93 1.36 -11.86 -4.57
CA ILE A 93 2.53 -11.00 -4.81
C ILE A 93 3.04 -11.15 -6.24
N ARG A 94 3.15 -12.37 -6.77
CA ARG A 94 3.56 -12.61 -8.16
C ARG A 94 2.58 -12.02 -9.18
N ALA A 95 1.28 -12.12 -8.90
CA ALA A 95 0.26 -11.54 -9.77
C ALA A 95 0.38 -10.01 -9.81
N LEU A 96 0.57 -9.35 -8.66
CA LEU A 96 0.74 -7.91 -8.60
C LEU A 96 2.06 -7.44 -9.22
N ASP A 97 3.16 -8.18 -9.02
CA ASP A 97 4.45 -7.92 -9.69
C ASP A 97 4.30 -7.99 -11.21
N GLN A 98 3.55 -8.97 -11.73
CA GLN A 98 3.25 -9.06 -13.16
C GLN A 98 2.46 -7.85 -13.67
N VAL A 99 1.52 -7.31 -12.89
CA VAL A 99 0.81 -6.07 -13.26
C VAL A 99 1.78 -4.89 -13.33
N SER A 100 2.67 -4.74 -12.35
CA SER A 100 3.72 -3.70 -12.37
C SER A 100 4.59 -3.81 -13.62
N ARG A 101 5.07 -5.01 -13.96
CA ARG A 101 5.96 -5.24 -15.11
C ARG A 101 5.28 -5.08 -16.47
N ALA A 102 3.98 -5.34 -16.55
CA ALA A 102 3.22 -5.30 -17.80
C ALA A 102 2.59 -3.92 -18.10
N SER A 103 2.67 -2.97 -17.16
CA SER A 103 2.07 -1.65 -17.31
C SER A 103 2.86 -0.78 -18.30
N ASP A 104 2.19 -0.24 -19.31
CA ASP A 104 2.70 0.83 -20.18
C ASP A 104 2.35 2.18 -19.56
N LEU A 105 3.38 2.93 -19.17
CA LEU A 105 3.29 4.20 -18.46
C LEU A 105 4.03 5.32 -19.21
N SER A 106 4.30 5.10 -20.51
CA SER A 106 5.11 5.98 -21.36
C SER A 106 4.59 7.42 -21.47
N CYS A 107 3.31 7.66 -21.19
CA CYS A 107 2.73 9.01 -21.14
C CYS A 107 3.16 9.82 -19.92
N ALA A 108 3.73 9.19 -18.89
CA ALA A 108 4.20 9.81 -17.66
C ALA A 108 5.60 9.27 -17.28
N PRO A 109 6.69 9.83 -17.87
CA PRO A 109 8.03 9.27 -17.74
C PRO A 109 8.56 9.11 -16.30
N SER A 110 8.20 10.00 -15.38
CA SER A 110 8.57 9.87 -13.96
C SER A 110 7.86 8.72 -13.25
N ILE A 111 6.61 8.43 -13.63
CA ILE A 111 5.84 7.29 -13.13
C ILE A 111 6.38 5.99 -13.73
N GLU A 112 6.68 5.97 -15.03
CA GLU A 112 7.30 4.82 -15.69
C GLU A 112 8.65 4.46 -15.05
N LYS A 113 9.50 5.47 -14.84
CA LYS A 113 10.79 5.31 -14.15
C LYS A 113 10.59 4.80 -12.72
N GLY A 114 9.68 5.40 -11.96
CA GLY A 114 9.39 4.99 -10.57
C GLY A 114 8.88 3.55 -10.47
N ASN A 115 7.95 3.15 -11.34
CA ASN A 115 7.44 1.79 -11.40
C ASN A 115 8.53 0.77 -11.78
N ALA A 116 9.35 1.08 -12.78
CA ALA A 116 10.43 0.21 -13.23
C ALA A 116 11.55 0.08 -12.18
N ALA A 117 11.81 1.12 -11.39
CA ALA A 117 12.83 1.11 -10.35
C ALA A 117 12.37 0.41 -9.06
N ASN A 118 11.09 0.51 -8.70
CA ASN A 118 10.58 0.04 -7.41
C ASN A 118 9.80 -1.27 -7.51
N HIS A 119 9.13 -1.54 -8.64
CA HIS A 119 8.15 -2.63 -8.79
C HIS A 119 7.18 -2.71 -7.61
N ALA A 120 6.70 -1.55 -7.15
CA ALA A 120 5.90 -1.44 -5.95
C ALA A 120 4.51 -2.09 -6.12
N VAL A 121 4.11 -2.87 -5.13
CA VAL A 121 2.82 -3.56 -5.07
C VAL A 121 2.16 -3.35 -3.72
N GLY A 122 0.82 -3.30 -3.70
CA GLY A 122 0.03 -3.20 -2.47
C GLY A 122 -0.93 -4.38 -2.35
N LEU A 123 -0.54 -5.38 -1.56
CA LEU A 123 -1.44 -6.48 -1.18
C LEU A 123 -2.18 -6.13 0.12
N GLY A 124 -3.48 -5.88 -0.01
CA GLY A 124 -4.39 -5.62 1.09
C GLY A 124 -5.18 -6.85 1.53
N ALA A 125 -6.13 -6.62 2.43
CA ALA A 125 -7.09 -7.62 2.88
C ALA A 125 -8.49 -6.99 2.99
N MET A 126 -9.52 -7.81 2.84
CA MET A 126 -10.93 -7.42 2.93
C MET A 126 -11.71 -8.49 3.71
N ASN A 127 -12.97 -8.17 4.05
CA ASN A 127 -13.88 -9.06 4.75
C ASN A 127 -13.49 -9.41 6.20
N LEU A 128 -12.73 -8.53 6.87
CA LEU A 128 -12.40 -8.69 8.30
C LEU A 128 -13.68 -8.80 9.15
N HIS A 129 -14.59 -7.84 9.03
CA HIS A 129 -15.83 -7.87 9.82
C HIS A 129 -16.70 -9.09 9.50
N GLY A 130 -16.77 -9.51 8.23
CA GLY A 130 -17.50 -10.72 7.86
C GLY A 130 -16.92 -11.97 8.52
N PHE A 131 -15.59 -12.10 8.56
CA PHE A 131 -14.91 -13.19 9.27
C PHE A 131 -15.16 -13.13 10.79
N LEU A 132 -15.03 -11.95 11.41
CA LEU A 132 -15.25 -11.79 12.85
C LEU A 132 -16.70 -12.13 13.23
N ALA A 133 -17.67 -11.60 12.48
CA ALA A 133 -19.09 -11.80 12.75
C ALA A 133 -19.53 -13.27 12.62
N THR A 134 -19.03 -14.00 11.62
CA THR A 134 -19.35 -15.44 11.47
C THR A 134 -18.68 -16.31 12.52
N ASN A 135 -17.63 -15.82 13.18
CA ASN A 135 -16.97 -16.47 14.30
C ASN A 135 -17.41 -15.91 15.67
N HIS A 136 -18.50 -15.12 15.70
CA HIS A 136 -19.07 -14.54 16.91
C HIS A 136 -18.10 -13.66 17.72
N LEU A 137 -17.20 -12.96 17.04
CA LEU A 137 -16.31 -11.96 17.62
C LEU A 137 -16.84 -10.55 17.37
N TYR A 138 -16.89 -9.74 18.42
CA TYR A 138 -17.21 -8.32 18.30
C TYR A 138 -16.02 -7.58 17.68
N TYR A 139 -16.29 -6.64 16.78
CA TYR A 139 -15.25 -5.93 16.02
C TYR A 139 -14.30 -5.13 16.92
N ASP A 140 -14.78 -4.65 18.06
CA ASP A 140 -14.05 -3.85 19.05
C ASP A 140 -13.50 -4.68 20.22
N SER A 141 -13.57 -6.02 20.16
CA SER A 141 -13.05 -6.88 21.22
C SER A 141 -11.54 -7.05 21.17
N GLU A 142 -10.93 -7.39 22.30
CA GLU A 142 -9.49 -7.66 22.38
C GLU A 142 -9.10 -8.84 21.48
N GLU A 143 -9.96 -9.85 21.35
CA GLU A 143 -9.76 -11.00 20.48
C GLU A 143 -9.76 -10.62 18.99
N ALA A 144 -10.59 -9.65 18.58
CA ALA A 144 -10.58 -9.15 17.20
C ALA A 144 -9.28 -8.39 16.88
N VAL A 145 -8.76 -7.63 17.85
CA VAL A 145 -7.46 -6.95 17.73
C VAL A 145 -6.33 -7.97 17.64
N ASP A 146 -6.30 -8.96 18.53
CA ASP A 146 -5.28 -10.04 18.54
C ASP A 146 -5.31 -10.87 17.24
N PHE A 147 -6.50 -11.23 16.76
CA PHE A 147 -6.66 -11.90 15.47
C PHE A 147 -6.09 -11.05 14.33
N THR A 148 -6.42 -9.76 14.29
CA THR A 148 -5.98 -8.86 13.23
C THR A 148 -4.45 -8.72 13.23
N ASP A 149 -3.85 -8.55 14.40
CA ASP A 149 -2.40 -8.46 14.58
C ASP A 149 -1.70 -9.72 14.04
N LEU A 150 -2.11 -10.89 14.52
CA LEU A 150 -1.55 -12.18 14.10
C LEU A 150 -1.79 -12.47 12.62
N PHE A 151 -2.95 -12.11 12.07
CA PHE A 151 -3.26 -12.29 10.65
C PHE A 151 -2.30 -11.50 9.77
N PHE A 152 -2.13 -10.20 10.03
CA PHE A 152 -1.23 -9.35 9.25
C PHE A 152 0.24 -9.70 9.46
N HIS A 153 0.63 -10.08 10.68
CA HIS A 153 1.97 -10.62 10.94
C HIS A 153 2.26 -11.90 10.12
N THR A 154 1.28 -12.82 10.07
CA THR A 154 1.40 -14.07 9.31
C THR A 154 1.36 -13.82 7.80
N MET A 155 0.66 -12.79 7.34
CA MET A 155 0.65 -12.37 5.93
C MET A 155 1.98 -11.75 5.49
N ALA A 156 2.62 -10.97 6.37
CA ALA A 156 3.86 -10.25 6.05
C ALA A 156 5.02 -11.20 5.71
N TYR A 157 5.21 -12.29 6.47
CA TYR A 157 6.31 -13.24 6.24
C TYR A 157 6.33 -13.85 4.82
N PRO A 158 5.28 -14.51 4.32
CA PRO A 158 5.26 -15.07 2.97
C PRO A 158 5.27 -13.97 1.89
N ALA A 159 4.75 -12.77 2.16
CA ALA A 159 4.85 -11.65 1.23
C ALA A 159 6.32 -11.22 1.02
N PHE A 160 7.07 -11.01 2.10
CA PHE A 160 8.50 -10.69 2.03
C PHE A 160 9.30 -11.84 1.41
N LYS A 161 9.00 -13.08 1.79
CA LYS A 161 9.65 -14.26 1.20
C LYS A 161 9.42 -14.35 -0.31
N ALA A 162 8.20 -14.10 -0.78
CA ALA A 162 7.86 -14.09 -2.20
C ALA A 162 8.60 -12.96 -2.94
N SER A 163 8.68 -11.76 -2.35
CA SER A 163 9.46 -10.64 -2.88
C SER A 163 10.96 -10.99 -2.99
N CYS A 164 11.56 -11.60 -1.96
CA CYS A 164 12.95 -12.07 -2.02
C CYS A 164 13.19 -13.15 -3.07
N GLN A 165 12.18 -13.94 -3.44
CA GLN A 165 12.29 -14.95 -4.51
C GLN A 165 12.15 -14.36 -5.92
N LEU A 166 11.58 -13.15 -6.04
CA LEU A 166 11.47 -12.42 -7.31
C LEU A 166 12.72 -11.60 -7.64
N ALA A 167 13.55 -11.30 -6.63
CA ALA A 167 14.82 -10.60 -6.76
C ALA A 167 15.94 -11.50 -7.30
#